data_AF-A0A6N7VX07-F1
#
_entry.id   AF-A0A6N7VX07-F1
#
_cell.length_a   1.000
_cell.length_b   1.000
_cell.length_c   1.000
_cell.angle_alpha   90.00
_cell.angle_beta   90.00
_cell.angle_gamma   90.00
#
_symmetry.space_group_name_H-M   'P 1'
#
loop_
_entity.id
_entity.type
_entity.pdbx_description
1 polymer ?
#
loop_
_entity_poly.entity_id
_entity_poly.type
_entity_poly.pdbx_seq_one_letter_code
_entity_poly.pdbx_strand_id
1 'polypeptide(L)'
;MGRWLRLHGEGIYETDIIKPYFERNVKYTAKNNIRYAFYLYDDCVRLPLRVYITAAEDIKSVRLMRTGQEIPFKKQGSQLLLDTTDVDRNTAFYADCFILEAMP
;
A
#
# COMPACT_ATOMS: atom_id res chain seq x y z
N MET A 1 0.88 2.04 -18.43
CA MET A 1 0.49 3.25 -17.66
C MET A 1 -1.02 3.44 -17.50
N GLY A 2 -1.81 3.65 -18.56
CA GLY A 2 -3.26 3.96 -18.41
C GLY A 2 -4.10 2.93 -17.64
N ARG A 3 -3.85 1.62 -17.85
CA ARG A 3 -4.50 0.55 -17.06
C ARG A 3 -4.17 0.64 -15.56
N TRP A 4 -2.93 1.01 -15.24
CA TRP A 4 -2.47 1.13 -13.85
C TRP A 4 -3.17 2.28 -13.14
N LEU A 5 -3.25 3.45 -13.78
CA LEU A 5 -3.96 4.62 -13.24
C LEU A 5 -5.45 4.38 -13.04
N ARG A 6 -6.10 3.57 -13.88
CA ARG A 6 -7.51 3.19 -13.66
C ARG A 6 -7.72 2.37 -12.40
N LEU A 7 -6.76 1.54 -12.01
CA LEU A 7 -6.83 0.72 -10.80
C LEU A 7 -6.36 1.50 -9.56
N HIS A 8 -5.35 2.36 -9.73
CA HIS A 8 -4.61 2.97 -8.62
C HIS A 8 -4.84 4.47 -8.42
N GLY A 9 -5.64 5.09 -9.30
CA GLY A 9 -5.81 6.53 -9.35
C GLY A 9 -6.41 7.13 -8.10
N GLU A 10 -7.20 6.37 -7.33
CA GLU A 10 -7.78 6.83 -6.06
C GLU A 10 -6.70 7.25 -5.05
N GLY A 11 -5.55 6.57 -5.04
CA GLY A 11 -4.42 6.95 -4.19
C GLY A 11 -3.51 8.04 -4.77
N ILE A 12 -3.90 8.68 -5.89
CA ILE A 12 -3.11 9.71 -6.56
C ILE A 12 -3.93 11.00 -6.70
N TYR A 13 -5.15 10.88 -7.23
CA TYR A 13 -6.01 12.03 -7.49
C TYR A 13 -6.51 12.64 -6.19
N GLU A 14 -6.31 13.94 -6.04
CA GLU A 14 -6.73 14.70 -4.85
C GLU A 14 -6.15 14.13 -3.54
N THR A 15 -4.91 13.63 -3.62
CA THR A 15 -4.15 13.16 -2.46
C THR A 15 -2.94 14.08 -2.22
N ASP A 16 -2.54 14.20 -0.96
CA ASP A 16 -1.32 14.90 -0.57
C ASP A 16 -0.19 13.90 -0.33
N ILE A 17 1.04 14.25 -0.70
CA ILE A 17 2.22 13.44 -0.36
C ILE A 17 2.51 13.61 1.13
N ILE A 18 2.58 12.50 1.87
CA ILE A 18 2.75 12.52 3.33
C ILE A 18 4.04 11.83 3.78
N LYS A 19 4.51 12.14 5.00
CA LYS A 19 5.64 11.45 5.63
C LYS A 19 5.35 9.94 5.77
N PRO A 20 6.36 9.06 5.62
CA PRO A 20 7.78 9.35 5.43
C PRO A 20 8.18 9.75 3.99
N TYR A 21 7.22 10.04 3.11
CA TYR A 21 7.35 10.38 1.69
C TYR A 21 7.82 9.21 0.84
N PHE A 22 8.99 8.66 1.19
CA PHE A 22 9.57 7.49 0.58
C PHE A 22 10.40 6.72 1.61
N GLU A 23 10.09 5.44 1.78
CA GLU A 23 10.88 4.56 2.63
C GLU A 23 10.98 3.18 1.98
N ARG A 24 12.21 2.67 1.83
CA ARG A 24 12.51 1.45 1.05
C ARG A 24 11.97 1.60 -0.37
N ASN A 25 11.01 0.76 -0.76
CA ASN A 25 10.36 0.82 -2.07
C ASN A 25 8.92 1.36 -1.96
N VAL A 26 8.57 2.08 -0.88
CA VAL A 26 7.20 2.50 -0.61
C VAL A 26 7.06 4.01 -0.67
N LYS A 27 6.12 4.52 -1.47
CA LYS A 27 5.71 5.93 -1.51
C LYS A 27 4.36 6.13 -0.85
N TYR A 28 4.15 7.31 -0.26
CA TYR A 28 2.97 7.56 0.56
C TYR A 28 2.20 8.80 0.11
N THR A 29 0.89 8.64 -0.01
CA THR A 29 -0.06 9.74 -0.17
C THR A 29 -1.22 9.56 0.80
N ALA A 30 -2.02 10.60 1.02
CA ALA A 30 -3.21 10.51 1.86
C ALA A 30 -4.34 11.41 1.35
N LYS A 31 -5.55 11.02 1.72
CA LYS A 31 -6.77 11.83 1.57
C LYS A 31 -7.68 11.54 2.76
N ASN A 32 -8.05 12.56 3.51
CA ASN A 32 -8.85 12.43 4.73
C ASN A 32 -8.22 11.44 5.72
N ASN A 33 -8.98 10.42 6.18
CA ASN A 33 -8.48 9.39 7.09
C ASN A 33 -7.89 8.15 6.38
N ILE A 34 -7.62 8.24 5.08
CA ILE A 34 -7.08 7.15 4.27
C ILE A 34 -5.66 7.48 3.87
N ARG A 35 -4.74 6.52 4.12
CA ARG A 35 -3.36 6.57 3.62
C ARG A 35 -3.19 5.54 2.53
N TYR A 36 -2.43 5.89 1.52
CA TYR A 36 -2.11 5.03 0.40
C TYR A 36 -0.61 4.78 0.41
N ALA A 37 -0.24 3.51 0.51
CA ALA A 37 1.15 3.08 0.50
C ALA A 37 1.43 2.31 -0.80
N PHE A 38 2.20 2.93 -1.68
CA PHE A 38 2.56 2.39 -2.99
C PHE A 38 3.86 1.63 -2.92
N TYR A 39 3.80 0.31 -2.93
CA TYR A 39 4.97 -0.54 -3.09
C TYR A 39 5.39 -0.57 -4.56
N LEU A 40 6.54 0.04 -4.85
CA LEU A 40 7.16 0.08 -6.17
C LEU A 40 7.90 -1.24 -6.43
N TYR A 41 7.62 -1.85 -7.57
CA TYR A 41 8.37 -3.02 -8.01
C TYR A 41 9.71 -2.61 -8.62
N ASP A 42 10.77 -3.31 -8.22
CA ASP A 42 12.04 -3.29 -8.93
C ASP A 42 11.95 -4.17 -10.19
N ASP A 43 13.08 -4.65 -10.73
CA ASP A 43 13.14 -5.41 -11.98
C ASP A 43 12.29 -6.69 -12.00
N CYS A 44 12.01 -7.27 -10.82
CA CYS A 44 11.09 -8.39 -10.65
C CYS A 44 9.72 -7.93 -10.18
N VAL A 45 8.75 -8.01 -11.09
CA VAL A 45 7.35 -7.66 -10.84
C VAL A 45 6.63 -8.80 -10.10
N ARG A 46 7.00 -9.02 -8.84
CA ARG A 46 6.35 -10.00 -7.98
C ARG A 46 6.18 -9.43 -6.58
N LEU A 47 4.95 -9.43 -6.08
CA LEU A 47 4.67 -9.02 -4.71
C LEU A 47 5.46 -9.94 -3.75
N PRO A 48 6.21 -9.37 -2.79
CA PRO A 48 6.83 -10.15 -1.72
C PRO A 48 5.77 -10.94 -0.95
N LEU A 49 6.20 -11.94 -0.16
CA LEU A 49 5.29 -12.62 0.78
C LEU A 49 4.99 -11.76 2.02
N ARG A 50 5.87 -10.79 2.29
CA ARG A 50 5.76 -9.85 3.40
C ARG A 50 6.17 -8.48 2.95
N VAL A 51 5.37 -7.47 3.29
CA VAL A 51 5.66 -6.07 2.97
C VAL A 51 5.71 -5.27 4.26
N TYR A 52 6.76 -4.47 4.41
CA TYR A 52 6.90 -3.53 5.53
C TYR A 52 6.38 -2.17 5.10
N ILE A 53 5.40 -1.65 5.83
CA ILE A 53 4.81 -0.32 5.62
C ILE A 53 5.00 0.49 6.89
N THR A 54 5.42 1.75 6.75
CA THR A 54 5.51 2.66 7.89
C THR A 54 4.21 3.44 8.02
N ALA A 55 3.65 3.42 9.22
CA ALA A 55 2.44 4.14 9.60
C ALA A 55 2.63 4.68 11.02
N ALA A 56 2.58 6.00 11.18
CA ALA A 56 2.76 6.65 12.49
C ALA A 56 1.57 6.42 13.42
N GLU A 57 0.39 6.22 12.85
CA GLU A 57 -0.88 6.06 13.54
C GLU A 57 -1.29 4.60 13.75
N ASP A 58 -2.39 4.41 14.47
CA ASP A 58 -3.05 3.12 14.56
C ASP A 58 -3.90 2.87 13.32
N ILE A 59 -3.58 1.77 12.63
CA ILE A 59 -4.29 1.34 11.44
C ILE A 59 -5.32 0.28 11.83
N LYS A 60 -6.56 0.51 11.40
CA LYS A 60 -7.70 -0.36 11.63
C LYS A 60 -7.74 -1.50 10.61
N SER A 61 -7.52 -1.19 9.34
CA SER A 61 -7.61 -2.16 8.24
C SER A 61 -6.58 -1.83 7.16
N VAL A 62 -6.15 -2.88 6.45
CA VAL A 62 -5.34 -2.74 5.24
C VAL A 62 -5.98 -3.53 4.12
N ARG A 63 -6.13 -2.91 2.94
CA ARG A 63 -6.69 -3.53 1.74
C ARG A 63 -5.79 -3.32 0.55
N LEU A 64 -5.55 -4.36 -0.24
CA LEU A 64 -4.83 -4.24 -1.51
C LEU A 64 -5.77 -3.67 -2.56
N MET A 65 -5.41 -2.51 -3.14
CA MET A 65 -6.27 -1.79 -4.07
C MET A 65 -6.58 -2.59 -5.35
N ARG A 66 -5.59 -3.31 -5.89
CA ARG A 66 -5.74 -4.08 -7.13
C ARG A 66 -6.79 -5.21 -7.02
N THR A 67 -6.86 -5.90 -5.89
CA THR A 67 -7.74 -7.07 -5.71
C THR A 67 -8.94 -6.80 -4.81
N GLY A 68 -8.91 -5.71 -4.04
CA GLY A 68 -9.88 -5.44 -2.98
C GLY A 68 -9.75 -6.35 -1.76
N GLN A 69 -8.77 -7.25 -1.73
CA GLN A 69 -8.55 -8.19 -0.64
C GLN A 69 -8.03 -7.48 0.61
N GLU A 70 -8.61 -7.80 1.77
CA GLU A 70 -8.04 -7.39 3.06
C GLU A 70 -6.73 -8.13 3.32
N ILE A 71 -5.74 -7.40 3.81
CA ILE A 71 -4.39 -7.89 4.03
C ILE A 71 -4.15 -7.97 5.54
N PRO A 72 -3.94 -9.18 6.10
CA PRO A 72 -3.56 -9.33 7.50
C PRO A 72 -2.25 -8.61 7.77
N PHE A 73 -2.13 -7.99 8.94
CA PHE A 73 -0.90 -7.33 9.35
C PHE A 73 -0.64 -7.44 10.84
N LYS A 74 0.62 -7.23 11.23
CA LYS A 74 1.03 -7.07 12.62
C LYS A 74 1.72 -5.72 12.79
N LYS A 75 1.29 -4.93 13.78
CA LYS A 75 1.97 -3.69 14.16
C LYS A 75 3.22 -3.97 14.99
N GLN A 76 4.33 -3.33 14.64
CA GLN A 76 5.64 -3.42 15.28
C GLN A 76 6.21 -2.01 15.40
N GLY A 77 5.88 -1.31 16.49
CA GLY A 77 6.22 0.11 16.64
C GLY A 77 5.51 0.95 15.58
N SER A 78 6.28 1.71 14.78
CA SER A 78 5.77 2.51 13.66
C SER A 78 5.67 1.76 12.33
N GLN A 79 5.94 0.44 12.33
CA GLN A 79 5.86 -0.39 11.13
C GLN A 79 4.71 -1.38 11.20
N LEU A 80 4.12 -1.67 10.04
CA LEU A 80 3.18 -2.75 9.82
C LEU A 80 3.87 -3.81 8.96
N LEU A 81 3.83 -5.05 9.44
CA LEU A 81 4.24 -6.22 8.67
C LEU A 81 2.99 -6.84 8.03
N LEU A 82 2.79 -6.60 6.75
CA LEU A 82 1.71 -7.17 5.94
C LEU A 82 2.04 -8.60 5.53
N ASP A 83 1.04 -9.48 5.55
CA ASP A 83 1.11 -10.83 5.00
C ASP A 83 0.36 -10.90 3.66
N THR A 84 1.12 -11.07 2.58
CA THR A 84 0.62 -11.07 1.20
C THR A 84 0.69 -12.47 0.56
N THR A 85 0.81 -13.51 1.38
CA THR A 85 0.97 -14.90 0.92
C THR A 85 -0.21 -15.38 0.09
N ASP A 86 -1.43 -14.98 0.45
CA ASP A 86 -2.69 -15.42 -0.19
C ASP A 86 -3.19 -14.49 -1.30
N VAL A 87 -2.39 -13.50 -1.71
CA VAL A 87 -2.73 -12.58 -2.80
C VAL A 87 -2.32 -13.20 -4.14
N ASP A 88 -3.04 -12.90 -5.23
CA ASP A 88 -2.50 -13.16 -6.57
C ASP A 88 -1.32 -12.23 -6.89
N ARG A 89 -0.12 -12.82 -6.91
CA ARG A 89 1.18 -12.14 -7.07
C ARG A 89 1.62 -12.01 -8.52
N ASN A 90 0.94 -12.64 -9.47
CA ASN A 90 1.36 -12.71 -10.88
C ASN A 90 0.73 -11.61 -11.76
N THR A 91 -0.29 -10.92 -11.23
CA THR A 91 -1.00 -9.85 -11.95
C THR A 91 -0.57 -8.45 -11.51
N ALA A 92 0.45 -8.34 -10.67
CA ALA A 92 1.04 -7.06 -10.26
C ALA A 92 1.83 -6.42 -11.41
N PHE A 93 1.83 -5.09 -11.51
CA PHE A 93 2.62 -4.35 -12.51
C PHE A 93 2.88 -2.89 -12.07
N TYR A 94 4.11 -2.41 -12.26
CA TYR A 94 4.66 -1.10 -11.82
C TYR A 94 4.71 -0.89 -10.30
N ALA A 95 3.55 -0.89 -9.65
CA ALA A 95 3.41 -0.74 -8.21
C ALA A 95 2.07 -1.31 -7.75
N ASP A 96 2.00 -1.79 -6.51
CA ASP A 96 0.74 -2.11 -5.85
C ASP A 96 0.47 -1.08 -4.76
N CYS A 97 -0.80 -0.68 -4.60
CA CYS A 97 -1.22 0.24 -3.54
C CYS A 97 -1.94 -0.50 -2.42
N PHE A 98 -1.46 -0.30 -1.19
CA PHE A 98 -2.15 -0.69 0.03
C PHE A 98 -2.91 0.51 0.58
N ILE A 99 -4.21 0.35 0.75
CA ILE A 99 -5.11 1.31 1.38
C ILE A 99 -5.08 1.03 2.88
N LEU A 100 -4.67 2.02 3.66
CA LEU A 100 -4.59 1.96 5.12
C LEU A 100 -5.69 2.86 5.69
N GLU A 101 -6.66 2.27 6.39
CA GLU A 101 -7.69 3.02 7.12
C GLU A 101 -7.18 3.26 8.53
N ALA A 102 -6.99 4.51 8.91
CA ALA A 102 -6.60 4.84 10.28
C ALA A 102 -7.79 4.70 11.24
N MET A 103 -7.49 4.44 12.52
CA MET A 103 -8.50 4.55 13.57
C MET A 103 -9.05 5.99 13.64
N PRO A 104 -10.33 6.17 13.99
CA PRO A 104 -10.94 7.49 14.18
C PRO A 104 -10.37 8.23 15.39
#